data_AF-V5I6V1-F1
#
_entry.id   AF-V5I6V1-F1
#
_cell.length_a   1.000
_cell.length_b   1.000
_cell.length_c   1.000
_cell.angle_alpha   90.00
_cell.angle_beta   90.00
_cell.angle_gamma   90.00
#
_symmetry.space_group_name_H-M   'P 1'
#
loop_
_entity.id
_entity.type
_entity.pdbx_description
1 polymer ?
#
loop_
_entity_poly.entity_id
_entity_poly.type
_entity_poly.pdbx_seq_one_letter_code
_entity_poly.pdbx_strand_id
1 'polypeptide(L)'
;SDTKRDVCERYAQALIDKLSFWVQLFHLETNDFAALPLHVRMLAEIFQEKDRFVMPESWEGCKEYLVADTDEPKLPENMDVARLYKMFIEKKRSVFIEKGNPTGNTAAKQALNEQFEECLVYHRNLALELILNKTNLELFSCYRQTPRDLEMNVLKIGIIQKKDNELHFVHRTFAEYFVAESLIEELRLGNQNVDFQR
;
A
#
# COMPACT_ATOMS: atom_id res chain seq x y z
N SER A 1 -27.96 -12.63 10.89
CA SER A 1 -28.31 -14.07 10.90
C SER A 1 -27.12 -14.81 10.33
N ASP A 2 -26.81 -15.99 10.89
CA ASP A 2 -25.55 -16.73 10.71
C ASP A 2 -25.08 -16.84 9.25
N THR A 3 -26.01 -16.86 8.29
CA THR A 3 -25.74 -16.84 6.84
C THR A 3 -24.80 -15.73 6.36
N LYS A 4 -24.91 -14.49 6.88
CA LYS A 4 -24.03 -13.39 6.44
C LYS A 4 -22.60 -13.54 6.98
N ARG A 5 -22.49 -14.08 8.20
CA ARG A 5 -21.19 -14.37 8.82
C ARG A 5 -20.49 -15.49 8.04
N ASP A 6 -21.22 -16.54 7.71
CA ASP A 6 -20.69 -17.67 6.94
C ASP A 6 -20.21 -17.24 5.54
N VAL A 7 -20.91 -16.30 4.89
CA VAL A 7 -20.48 -15.74 3.60
C VAL A 7 -19.19 -14.90 3.74
N CYS A 8 -19.09 -14.07 4.79
CA CYS A 8 -17.84 -13.33 5.07
C CYS A 8 -16.67 -14.27 5.38
N GLU A 9 -16.90 -15.32 6.17
CA GLU A 9 -15.88 -16.31 6.51
C GLU A 9 -15.41 -17.07 5.26
N ARG A 10 -16.32 -17.48 4.36
CA ARG A 10 -15.98 -18.06 3.06
C ARG A 10 -15.15 -17.11 2.19
N TYR A 11 -15.53 -15.83 2.12
CA TYR A 11 -14.76 -14.83 1.37
C TYR A 11 -13.34 -14.67 1.92
N ALA A 12 -13.23 -14.52 3.25
CA ALA A 12 -11.93 -14.38 3.91
C ALA A 12 -11.04 -15.59 3.70
N GLN A 13 -11.59 -16.81 3.81
CA GLN A 13 -10.86 -18.04 3.57
C GLN A 13 -10.35 -18.13 2.12
N ALA A 14 -11.24 -17.90 1.15
CA ALA A 14 -10.86 -17.92 -0.26
C ALA A 14 -9.74 -16.90 -0.58
N LEU A 15 -9.82 -15.69 0.02
CA LEU A 15 -8.79 -14.67 -0.13
C LEU A 15 -7.47 -15.12 0.49
N ILE A 16 -7.45 -15.62 1.73
CA ILE A 16 -6.23 -16.07 2.39
C ILE A 16 -5.59 -17.25 1.64
N ASP A 17 -6.38 -18.21 1.17
CA ASP A 17 -5.90 -19.37 0.42
C ASP A 17 -5.22 -18.93 -0.89
N LYS A 18 -5.86 -18.02 -1.62
CA LYS A 18 -5.34 -17.49 -2.89
C LYS A 18 -3.97 -16.83 -2.71
N LEU A 19 -3.79 -16.11 -1.61
CA LEU A 19 -2.56 -15.34 -1.35
C LEU A 19 -1.45 -16.19 -0.75
N SER A 20 -1.81 -17.14 0.12
CA SER A 20 -0.87 -18.12 0.65
C SER A 20 -0.29 -18.96 -0.48
N PHE A 21 -1.10 -19.34 -1.47
CA PHE A 21 -0.62 -20.01 -2.68
C PHE A 21 0.45 -19.19 -3.42
N TRP A 22 0.28 -17.87 -3.54
CA TRP A 22 1.27 -17.01 -4.20
C TRP A 22 2.55 -16.86 -3.39
N VAL A 23 2.47 -16.75 -2.06
CA VAL A 23 3.66 -16.70 -1.21
C VAL A 23 4.45 -18.01 -1.26
N GLN A 24 3.75 -19.16 -1.27
CA GLN A 24 4.39 -20.48 -1.38
C GLN A 24 5.09 -20.70 -2.73
N LEU A 25 4.59 -20.09 -3.82
CA LEU A 25 5.24 -20.12 -5.13
C LEU A 25 6.59 -19.38 -5.14
N PHE A 26 6.83 -18.44 -4.22
CA PHE A 26 7.99 -17.56 -4.27
C PHE A 26 9.09 -17.82 -3.23
N HIS A 27 8.94 -18.60 -2.13
CA HIS A 27 10.05 -19.26 -1.37
C HIS A 27 9.62 -20.09 -0.11
N LEU A 28 10.29 -21.26 0.06
CA LEU A 28 10.62 -22.11 1.24
C LEU A 28 9.62 -22.33 2.41
N GLU A 29 8.99 -23.51 2.34
CA GLU A 29 8.53 -24.46 3.40
C GLU A 29 7.69 -24.01 4.60
N THR A 30 7.81 -22.80 5.14
CA THR A 30 6.96 -22.37 6.28
C THR A 30 6.88 -20.84 6.35
N ASN A 31 5.92 -20.23 5.68
CA ASN A 31 5.48 -18.88 6.00
C ASN A 31 4.02 -18.70 5.59
N ASP A 32 3.10 -18.94 6.53
CA ASP A 32 1.70 -18.57 6.36
C ASP A 32 1.62 -17.06 6.19
N PHE A 33 1.12 -16.59 5.04
CA PHE A 33 0.92 -15.17 4.77
C PHE A 33 0.05 -14.49 5.86
N ALA A 34 -0.87 -15.25 6.45
CA ALA A 34 -1.71 -14.81 7.57
C ALA A 34 -0.94 -14.66 8.90
N ALA A 35 0.27 -15.21 9.03
CA ALA A 35 1.10 -15.08 10.22
C ALA A 35 1.69 -13.68 10.40
N LEU A 36 1.61 -12.80 9.39
CA LEU A 36 1.98 -11.38 9.48
C LEU A 36 0.72 -10.53 9.68
N PRO A 37 0.45 -10.03 10.91
CA PRO A 37 -0.79 -9.29 11.22
C PRO A 37 -1.00 -8.05 10.34
N LEU A 38 0.09 -7.43 9.88
CA LEU A 38 0.01 -6.30 8.97
C LEU A 38 -0.62 -6.70 7.62
N HIS A 39 -0.19 -7.81 7.04
CA HIS A 39 -0.69 -8.24 5.73
C HIS A 39 -2.17 -8.60 5.80
N VAL A 40 -2.59 -9.29 6.87
CA VAL A 40 -4.03 -9.56 7.12
C VAL A 40 -4.82 -8.26 7.24
N ARG A 41 -4.29 -7.26 7.95
CA ARG A 41 -4.92 -5.94 8.05
C ARG A 41 -5.01 -5.25 6.68
N MET A 42 -3.95 -5.29 5.88
CA MET A 42 -3.97 -4.70 4.53
C MET A 42 -5.05 -5.34 3.66
N LEU A 43 -5.17 -6.67 3.71
CA LEU A 43 -6.25 -7.38 3.01
C LEU A 43 -7.63 -6.97 3.49
N ALA A 44 -7.85 -6.97 4.80
CA ALA A 44 -9.14 -6.60 5.36
C ALA A 44 -9.54 -5.19 4.91
N GLU A 45 -8.60 -4.24 4.87
CA GLU A 45 -8.86 -2.87 4.42
C GLU A 45 -9.07 -2.76 2.90
N ILE A 46 -8.28 -3.47 2.07
CA ILE A 46 -8.40 -3.43 0.60
C ILE A 46 -9.70 -4.10 0.15
N PHE A 47 -9.98 -5.30 0.66
CA PHE A 47 -11.06 -6.17 0.17
C PHE A 47 -12.36 -6.01 0.95
N GLN A 48 -12.46 -5.03 1.87
CA GLN A 48 -13.72 -4.71 2.53
C GLN A 48 -14.82 -4.36 1.52
N GLU A 49 -14.49 -3.49 0.56
CA GLU A 49 -15.37 -3.03 -0.50
C GLU A 49 -14.55 -2.54 -1.68
N LYS A 50 -15.12 -2.61 -2.89
CA LYS A 50 -14.43 -2.14 -4.08
C LYS A 50 -14.38 -0.61 -4.10
N ASP A 51 -13.18 -0.06 -4.09
CA ASP A 51 -13.02 1.38 -4.27
C ASP A 51 -13.47 1.80 -5.68
N ARG A 52 -14.24 2.89 -5.75
CA ARG A 52 -14.67 3.49 -7.03
C ARG A 52 -13.51 4.01 -7.89
N PHE A 53 -12.32 4.13 -7.30
CA PHE A 53 -11.17 4.84 -7.89
C PHE A 53 -9.99 3.93 -8.25
N VAL A 54 -10.02 2.64 -7.91
CA VAL A 54 -8.82 1.79 -7.99
C VAL A 54 -9.04 0.58 -8.90
N MET A 55 -8.21 0.55 -9.94
CA MET A 55 -7.90 -0.52 -10.91
C MET A 55 -9.08 -1.19 -11.65
N PRO A 56 -8.99 -1.37 -12.99
CA PRO A 56 -10.05 -1.97 -13.82
C PRO A 56 -10.25 -3.48 -13.59
N GLU A 57 -9.68 -4.04 -12.53
CA GLU A 57 -9.66 -5.47 -12.28
C GLU A 57 -11.05 -6.00 -11.94
N SER A 58 -11.33 -7.19 -12.44
CA SER A 58 -12.60 -7.93 -12.34
C SER A 58 -12.88 -8.50 -10.94
N TRP A 59 -12.15 -8.08 -9.91
CA TRP A 59 -12.37 -8.53 -8.53
C TRP A 59 -13.51 -7.75 -7.86
N GLU A 60 -14.06 -8.34 -6.80
CA GLU A 60 -15.13 -7.77 -5.98
C GLU A 60 -14.74 -7.80 -4.51
N GLY A 61 -15.14 -6.79 -3.74
CA GLY A 61 -14.92 -6.77 -2.30
C GLY A 61 -15.93 -7.64 -1.56
N CYS A 62 -15.70 -7.82 -0.27
CA CYS A 62 -16.57 -8.60 0.61
C CYS A 62 -17.99 -8.03 0.64
N LYS A 63 -18.17 -6.70 0.60
CA LYS A 63 -19.50 -6.08 0.53
C LYS A 63 -20.25 -6.44 -0.75
N GLU A 64 -19.56 -6.46 -1.89
CA GLU A 64 -20.15 -6.82 -3.17
C GLU A 64 -20.50 -8.31 -3.21
N TYR A 65 -19.59 -9.17 -2.76
CA TYR A 65 -19.82 -10.62 -2.67
C TYR A 65 -20.99 -10.98 -1.73
N LEU A 66 -21.19 -10.25 -0.63
CA LEU A 66 -22.34 -10.45 0.26
C LEU A 66 -23.70 -10.22 -0.40
N VAL A 67 -23.73 -9.49 -1.52
CA VAL A 67 -24.94 -9.18 -2.28
C VAL A 67 -24.99 -9.97 -3.59
N ALA A 68 -23.83 -10.40 -4.10
CA ALA A 68 -23.73 -11.28 -5.24
C ALA A 68 -24.22 -12.68 -4.84
N ASP A 69 -25.28 -13.16 -5.48
CA ASP A 69 -25.77 -14.54 -5.32
C ASP A 69 -24.86 -15.52 -6.08
N THR A 70 -23.56 -15.49 -5.77
CA THR A 70 -22.53 -16.30 -6.43
C THR A 70 -21.85 -17.24 -5.43
N ASP A 71 -21.58 -18.47 -5.87
CA ASP A 71 -20.98 -19.49 -5.02
C ASP A 71 -19.54 -19.15 -4.62
N GLU A 72 -18.76 -18.62 -5.58
CA GLU A 72 -17.35 -18.26 -5.39
C GLU A 72 -17.12 -16.74 -5.54
N PRO A 73 -16.24 -16.15 -4.72
CA PRO A 73 -15.89 -14.75 -4.84
C PRO A 73 -14.94 -14.49 -6.01
N LYS A 74 -15.13 -13.35 -6.69
CA LYS A 74 -14.19 -12.87 -7.71
C LYS A 74 -12.99 -12.19 -7.04
N LEU A 75 -11.88 -12.91 -6.97
CA LEU A 75 -10.63 -12.42 -6.41
C LEU A 75 -9.66 -11.96 -7.52
N PRO A 76 -8.68 -11.10 -7.21
CA PRO A 76 -7.68 -10.68 -8.20
C PRO A 76 -6.92 -11.88 -8.76
N GLU A 77 -6.43 -11.73 -9.99
CA GLU A 77 -5.48 -12.64 -10.60
C GLU A 77 -4.06 -12.08 -10.43
N ASN A 78 -3.07 -12.95 -10.14
CA ASN A 78 -1.64 -12.62 -10.04
C ASN A 78 -1.27 -11.53 -9.02
N MET A 79 -1.57 -11.72 -7.73
CA MET A 79 -1.08 -10.80 -6.69
C MET A 79 0.17 -11.34 -6.00
N ASP A 80 1.13 -10.46 -5.83
CA ASP A 80 2.34 -10.70 -5.06
C ASP A 80 2.42 -9.66 -3.95
N VAL A 81 3.40 -9.83 -3.06
CA VAL A 81 3.57 -8.93 -1.92
C VAL A 81 3.70 -7.47 -2.40
N ALA A 82 4.42 -7.19 -3.49
CA ALA A 82 4.55 -5.83 -4.02
C ALA A 82 3.20 -5.24 -4.44
N ARG A 83 2.37 -6.02 -5.13
CA ARG A 83 1.02 -5.62 -5.55
C ARG A 83 0.11 -5.38 -4.36
N LEU A 84 0.24 -6.15 -3.26
CA LEU A 84 -0.49 -5.88 -2.02
C LEU A 84 -0.17 -4.49 -1.45
N TYR A 85 1.11 -4.13 -1.34
CA TYR A 85 1.52 -2.80 -0.87
C TYR A 85 0.99 -1.70 -1.79
N LYS A 86 1.09 -1.88 -3.10
CA LYS A 86 0.54 -0.95 -4.07
C LYS A 86 -0.97 -0.76 -3.91
N MET A 87 -1.73 -1.86 -3.82
CA MET A 87 -3.18 -1.82 -3.61
C MET A 87 -3.54 -1.13 -2.28
N PHE A 88 -2.77 -1.38 -1.22
CA PHE A 88 -2.99 -0.75 0.07
C PHE A 88 -2.75 0.77 0.02
N ILE A 89 -1.69 1.22 -0.64
CA ILE A 89 -1.41 2.65 -0.82
C ILE A 89 -2.55 3.32 -1.60
N GLU A 90 -3.04 2.68 -2.66
CA GLU A 90 -4.20 3.19 -3.40
C GLU A 90 -5.49 3.19 -2.58
N LYS A 91 -5.70 2.19 -1.71
CA LYS A 91 -6.79 2.21 -0.73
C LYS A 91 -6.66 3.41 0.22
N LYS A 92 -5.44 3.71 0.69
CA LYS A 92 -5.20 4.90 1.53
C LYS A 92 -5.43 6.20 0.78
N ARG A 93 -5.07 6.27 -0.51
CA ARG A 93 -5.38 7.41 -1.39
C ARG A 93 -6.89 7.65 -1.47
N SER A 94 -7.66 6.59 -1.75
CA SER A 94 -9.13 6.63 -1.82
C SER A 94 -9.73 7.21 -0.53
N VAL A 95 -9.34 6.66 0.62
CA VAL A 95 -9.82 7.10 1.94
C VAL A 95 -9.39 8.54 2.26
N PHE A 96 -8.16 8.93 1.91
CA PHE A 96 -7.65 10.28 2.12
C PHE A 96 -8.46 11.32 1.35
N ILE A 97 -8.71 11.05 0.06
CA ILE A 97 -9.48 11.94 -0.83
C ILE A 97 -10.94 12.02 -0.37
N GLU A 98 -11.58 10.89 -0.06
CA GLU A 98 -12.98 10.86 0.36
C GLU A 98 -13.20 11.66 1.65
N LYS A 99 -12.31 11.49 2.65
CA LYS A 99 -12.37 12.25 3.91
C LYS A 99 -12.07 13.74 3.72
N GLY A 100 -11.17 14.09 2.82
CA GLY A 100 -10.82 15.48 2.52
C GLY A 100 -11.83 16.21 1.64
N ASN A 101 -12.66 15.48 0.89
CA ASN A 101 -13.61 16.03 -0.08
C ASN A 101 -14.96 15.29 -0.07
N PRO A 102 -15.70 15.34 1.05
CA PRO A 102 -16.96 14.60 1.20
C PRO A 102 -18.05 15.08 0.23
N THR A 103 -17.95 16.31 -0.28
CA THR A 103 -18.92 16.90 -1.22
C THR A 103 -18.63 16.57 -2.68
N GLY A 104 -17.49 15.92 -2.98
CA GLY A 104 -17.13 15.50 -4.33
C GLY A 104 -16.70 16.66 -5.26
N ASN A 105 -16.20 17.77 -4.72
CA ASN A 105 -15.74 18.90 -5.52
C ASN A 105 -14.50 18.52 -6.36
N THR A 106 -14.52 18.75 -7.67
CA THR A 106 -13.44 18.34 -8.58
C THR A 106 -12.10 19.04 -8.31
N ALA A 107 -12.11 20.35 -8.01
CA ALA A 107 -10.89 21.10 -7.72
C ALA A 107 -10.26 20.65 -6.40
N ALA A 108 -11.08 20.43 -5.38
CA ALA A 108 -10.62 19.86 -4.10
C ALA A 108 -10.06 18.44 -4.29
N LYS A 109 -10.69 17.61 -5.14
CA LYS A 109 -10.17 16.28 -5.49
C LYS A 109 -8.79 16.36 -6.12
N GLN A 110 -8.57 17.28 -7.06
CA GLN A 110 -7.26 17.44 -7.70
C GLN A 110 -6.20 17.89 -6.67
N ALA A 111 -6.49 18.91 -5.87
CA ALA A 111 -5.57 19.39 -4.84
C ALA A 111 -5.21 18.29 -3.81
N LEU A 112 -6.17 17.46 -3.41
CA LEU A 112 -5.92 16.31 -2.53
C LEU A 112 -5.07 15.21 -3.19
N ASN A 113 -5.19 15.02 -4.50
CA ASN A 113 -4.31 14.09 -5.22
C ASN A 113 -2.86 14.61 -5.24
N GLU A 114 -2.67 15.89 -5.56
CA GLU A 114 -1.35 16.53 -5.55
C GLU A 114 -0.71 16.46 -4.15
N GLN A 115 -1.48 16.78 -3.11
CA GLN A 115 -1.05 16.66 -1.72
C GLN A 115 -0.71 15.21 -1.32
N PHE A 116 -1.45 14.22 -1.82
CA PHE A 116 -1.14 12.82 -1.56
C PHE A 116 0.17 12.40 -2.23
N GLU A 117 0.44 12.84 -3.46
CA GLU A 117 1.71 12.59 -4.15
C GLU A 117 2.89 13.23 -3.40
N GLU A 118 2.74 14.45 -2.89
CA GLU A 118 3.74 15.10 -2.03
C GLU A 118 4.02 14.27 -0.77
N CYS A 119 2.98 13.70 -0.14
CA CYS A 119 3.14 12.81 1.00
C CYS A 119 3.83 11.50 0.61
N LEU A 120 3.60 10.96 -0.59
CA LEU A 120 4.33 9.77 -1.07
C LEU A 120 5.81 10.06 -1.30
N VAL A 121 6.15 11.24 -1.81
CA VAL A 121 7.56 11.69 -1.90
C VAL A 121 8.17 11.77 -0.51
N TYR A 122 7.46 12.32 0.47
CA TYR A 122 7.89 12.33 1.87
C TYR A 122 8.14 10.92 2.39
N HIS A 123 7.21 9.99 2.18
CA HIS A 123 7.36 8.59 2.60
C HIS A 123 8.60 7.95 1.96
N ARG A 124 8.86 8.16 0.67
CA ARG A 124 10.05 7.64 -0.01
C ARG A 124 11.35 8.18 0.60
N ASN A 125 11.43 9.49 0.83
CA ASN A 125 12.61 10.10 1.45
C ASN A 125 12.86 9.56 2.86
N LEU A 126 11.81 9.47 3.69
CA LEU A 126 11.95 8.89 5.03
C LEU A 126 12.37 7.42 4.99
N ALA A 127 11.86 6.65 4.02
CA ALA A 127 12.23 5.25 3.84
C ALA A 127 13.71 5.09 3.48
N LEU A 128 14.19 5.91 2.55
CA LEU A 128 15.60 5.98 2.20
C LEU A 128 16.44 6.32 3.44
N GLU A 129 16.09 7.39 4.17
CA GLU A 129 16.80 7.83 5.38
C GLU A 129 16.85 6.76 6.47
N LEU A 130 15.79 5.95 6.60
CA LEU A 130 15.70 4.87 7.59
C LEU A 130 16.55 3.65 7.23
N ILE A 131 16.64 3.30 5.95
CA ILE A 131 17.24 2.04 5.48
C ILE A 131 18.69 2.23 5.06
N LEU A 132 19.03 3.38 4.49
CA LEU A 132 20.34 3.66 3.90
C LEU A 132 21.18 4.55 4.82
N ASN A 133 22.50 4.36 4.75
CA ASN A 133 23.43 5.31 5.35
C ASN A 133 23.52 6.58 4.49
N LYS A 134 24.08 7.65 5.06
CA LYS A 134 24.19 8.96 4.40
C LYS A 134 24.88 8.91 3.03
N THR A 135 25.94 8.11 2.89
CA THR A 135 26.68 7.99 1.62
C THR A 135 25.82 7.36 0.53
N ASN A 136 25.03 6.34 0.87
CA ASN A 136 24.17 5.65 -0.08
C ASN A 136 22.92 6.49 -0.43
N LEU A 137 22.44 7.35 0.48
CA LEU A 137 21.34 8.28 0.21
C LEU A 137 21.65 9.22 -0.95
N GLU A 138 22.88 9.75 -0.98
CA GLU A 138 23.33 10.71 -1.99
C GLU A 138 23.43 10.10 -3.39
N LEU A 139 23.33 8.77 -3.52
CA LEU A 139 23.31 8.08 -4.81
C LEU A 139 21.93 8.12 -5.50
N PHE A 140 20.85 8.39 -4.76
CA PHE A 140 19.49 8.43 -5.29
C PHE A 140 19.15 9.84 -5.78
N SER A 141 18.87 9.98 -7.07
CA SER A 141 18.47 11.25 -7.69
C SER A 141 17.08 11.72 -7.24
N CYS A 142 16.20 10.79 -6.86
CA CYS A 142 14.88 11.08 -6.31
C CYS A 142 14.92 11.63 -4.87
N TYR A 143 16.02 11.43 -4.14
CA TYR A 143 16.15 11.90 -2.76
C TYR A 143 16.22 13.43 -2.72
N ARG A 144 15.31 14.04 -1.96
CA ARG A 144 15.27 15.49 -1.72
C ARG A 144 15.06 15.73 -0.23
N GLN A 145 15.64 16.81 0.30
CA GLN A 145 15.28 17.22 1.67
C GLN A 145 13.80 17.56 1.72
N THR A 146 13.08 16.89 2.60
CA THR A 146 11.63 17.05 2.65
C THR A 146 11.24 18.23 3.54
N PRO A 147 10.38 19.14 3.08
CA PRO A 147 9.91 20.24 3.91
C PRO A 147 9.03 19.73 5.06
N ARG A 148 9.14 20.38 6.24
CA ARG A 148 8.48 19.95 7.49
C ARG A 148 6.97 20.21 7.52
N ASP A 149 6.46 21.00 6.60
CA ASP A 149 5.06 21.45 6.51
C ASP A 149 4.08 20.34 6.10
N LEU A 150 4.58 19.19 5.62
CA LEU A 150 3.75 18.05 5.22
C LEU A 150 3.40 17.07 6.35
N GLU A 151 3.97 17.24 7.55
CA GLU A 151 3.87 16.27 8.65
C GLU A 151 2.42 15.86 8.98
N MET A 152 1.51 16.83 9.05
CA MET A 152 0.11 16.55 9.39
C MET A 152 -0.61 15.72 8.31
N ASN A 153 -0.27 15.89 7.03
CA ASN A 153 -0.92 15.16 5.93
C ASN A 153 -0.35 13.75 5.81
N VAL A 154 0.96 13.61 5.98
CA VAL A 154 1.68 12.35 6.06
C VAL A 154 1.08 11.42 7.13
N LEU A 155 0.81 11.95 8.33
CA LEU A 155 0.18 11.19 9.41
C LEU A 155 -1.26 10.75 9.09
N LYS A 156 -2.03 11.56 8.36
CA LYS A 156 -3.44 11.24 8.01
C LYS A 156 -3.56 10.04 7.08
N ILE A 157 -2.53 9.70 6.32
CA ILE A 157 -2.52 8.55 5.41
C ILE A 157 -2.47 7.23 6.20
N GLY A 158 -1.88 7.23 7.40
CA GLY A 158 -1.84 6.05 8.28
C GLY A 158 -0.83 4.99 7.86
N ILE A 159 0.21 5.38 7.11
CA ILE A 159 1.41 4.56 6.83
C ILE A 159 2.56 4.93 7.76
N ILE A 160 2.58 6.19 8.20
CA ILE A 160 3.51 6.74 9.19
C ILE A 160 2.74 7.11 10.45
N GLN A 161 3.40 6.99 11.59
CA GLN A 161 2.94 7.41 12.90
C GLN A 161 4.01 8.27 13.59
N LYS A 162 3.58 9.11 14.53
CA LYS A 162 4.47 9.91 15.36
C LYS A 162 4.66 9.22 16.72
N LYS A 163 5.91 8.95 17.10
CA LYS A 163 6.30 8.40 18.40
C LYS A 163 7.51 9.18 18.91
N ASP A 164 7.49 9.60 20.17
CA ASP A 164 8.61 10.34 20.80
C ASP A 164 9.04 11.59 20.00
N ASN A 165 8.07 12.26 19.36
CA ASN A 165 8.25 13.41 18.47
C ASN A 165 9.01 13.12 17.15
N GLU A 166 9.24 11.85 16.84
CA GLU A 166 9.82 11.37 15.58
C GLU A 166 8.77 10.63 14.73
N LEU A 167 8.96 10.65 13.42
CA LEU A 167 8.10 9.96 12.47
C LEU A 167 8.66 8.58 12.17
N HIS A 168 7.81 7.56 12.27
CA HIS A 168 8.15 6.18 11.99
C HIS A 168 7.09 5.53 11.12
N PHE A 169 7.49 4.61 10.26
CA PHE A 169 6.53 3.72 9.61
C PHE A 169 5.80 2.88 10.65
N VAL A 170 4.51 2.63 10.41
CA VAL A 170 3.71 1.71 11.23
C VAL A 170 4.27 0.29 11.20
N HIS A 171 5.01 -0.04 10.14
CA HIS A 171 5.79 -1.27 10.02
C HIS A 171 6.99 -1.07 9.08
N ARG A 172 8.13 -1.70 9.40
CA ARG A 172 9.39 -1.54 8.64
C ARG A 172 9.28 -1.90 7.16
N THR A 173 8.45 -2.89 6.83
CA THR A 173 8.25 -3.34 5.44
C THR A 173 7.67 -2.26 4.52
N PHE A 174 7.01 -1.23 5.04
CA PHE A 174 6.65 -0.07 4.22
C PHE A 174 7.88 0.70 3.75
N ALA A 175 8.87 0.89 4.64
CA ALA A 175 10.13 1.52 4.25
C ALA A 175 10.85 0.68 3.18
N GLU A 176 10.91 -0.63 3.37
CA GLU A 176 11.51 -1.56 2.40
C GLU A 176 10.81 -1.49 1.04
N TYR A 177 9.46 -1.47 1.03
CA TYR A 177 8.67 -1.28 -0.18
C TYR A 177 8.99 0.06 -0.87
N PHE A 178 9.03 1.17 -0.14
CA PHE A 178 9.32 2.48 -0.74
C PHE A 178 10.76 2.59 -1.25
N VAL A 179 11.74 1.99 -0.58
CA VAL A 179 13.12 1.91 -1.09
C VAL A 179 13.19 1.08 -2.36
N ALA A 180 12.47 -0.05 -2.43
CA ALA A 180 12.40 -0.87 -3.64
C ALA A 180 11.77 -0.08 -4.81
N GLU A 181 10.71 0.68 -4.56
CA GLU A 181 10.12 1.57 -5.57
C GLU A 181 11.11 2.66 -6.03
N SER A 182 11.86 3.28 -5.10
CA SER A 182 12.91 4.25 -5.44
C SER A 182 14.02 3.62 -6.27
N LEU A 183 14.46 2.39 -5.96
CA LEU A 183 15.45 1.67 -6.77
C LEU A 183 14.92 1.44 -8.20
N ILE A 184 13.68 0.99 -8.35
CA ILE A 184 13.05 0.80 -9.67
C ILE A 184 12.99 2.12 -10.44
N GLU A 185 12.68 3.23 -9.77
CA GLU A 185 12.65 4.56 -10.37
C GLU A 185 14.03 4.99 -10.89
N GLU A 186 15.09 4.85 -10.09
CA GLU A 186 16.47 5.15 -10.51
C GLU A 186 16.91 4.29 -11.71
N LEU A 187 16.56 3.00 -11.70
CA LEU A 187 16.85 2.10 -12.83
C LEU A 187 16.12 2.53 -14.11
N ARG A 188 14.85 2.96 -14.01
CA ARG A 188 14.07 3.47 -15.14
C ARG A 188 14.61 4.79 -15.68
N LEU A 189 15.09 5.66 -14.80
CA LEU A 189 15.72 6.93 -15.17
C LEU A 189 17.13 6.73 -15.73
N GLY A 190 17.67 5.51 -15.67
CA GLY A 190 19.00 5.19 -16.14
C GLY A 190 20.06 5.94 -15.36
N ASN A 191 19.97 5.95 -14.03
CA ASN A 191 20.94 6.61 -13.15
C ASN A 191 22.38 6.20 -13.54
N GLN A 192 23.16 7.18 -13.99
CA GLN A 192 24.52 7.00 -14.51
C GLN A 192 25.59 7.02 -13.42
N ASN A 193 25.21 7.15 -12.14
CA ASN A 193 26.15 7.10 -11.04
C ASN A 193 26.75 5.70 -10.93
N VAL A 194 28.06 5.59 -11.20
CA VAL A 194 28.78 4.32 -11.21
C VAL A 194 28.73 3.65 -9.84
N ASP A 195 28.72 4.41 -8.75
CA ASP A 195 28.65 3.87 -7.39
C ASP A 195 27.24 3.39 -7.04
N PHE A 196 26.20 3.88 -7.72
CA PHE A 196 24.84 3.33 -7.61
C PHE A 196 24.70 2.00 -8.35
N GLN A 197 25.43 1.81 -9.45
CA GLN A 197 25.36 0.61 -10.30
C GLN A 197 26.23 -0.55 -9.81
N ARG A 198 27.10 -0.33 -8.81
CA ARG A 198 28.02 -1.30 -8.23
C ARG A 198 27.44 -1.97 -7.01
#